data_AF-A0A528D706-F1
#
_entry.id   AF-A0A528D706-F1
#
_cell.length_a   1.000
_cell.length_b   1.000
_cell.length_c   1.000
_cell.angle_alpha   90.00
_cell.angle_beta   90.00
_cell.angle_gamma   90.00
#
_symmetry.space_group_name_H-M   'P 1'
#
loop_
_entity.id
_entity.type
_entity.pdbx_description
1 polymer ?
#
loop_
_entity_poly.entity_id
_entity_poly.type
_entity_poly.pdbx_seq_one_letter_code
_entity_poly.pdbx_strand_id
1 'polypeptide(L)'
;AGFDAVVPYVDVSLGEVTGLVQDAIFSRPPDAGVDTGIFIAGKDASLALDMFDAARKAMVPPFQVSVFSDPAGSFTTAAAMVAKVEKALEKKFERGLKDTRIAVFGATGVVGFCTAVLAAREGARVTLVGHDGIGRVEQIAAEIKSRFNIAVDAADGSSDARKTKLVEASEVILACAKAGVQVVSKAQLKG
;
A
#
# COMPACT_ATOMS: atom_id res chain seq x y z
N ALA A 1 6.93 -4.55 -20.20
CA ALA A 1 6.98 -3.19 -19.64
C ALA A 1 7.22 -2.11 -20.70
N GLY A 2 7.68 -2.43 -21.92
CA GLY A 2 7.68 -1.49 -23.04
C GLY A 2 8.74 -0.37 -22.98
N PHE A 3 9.71 -0.47 -22.07
CA PHE A 3 10.84 0.45 -22.00
C PHE A 3 11.99 -0.03 -22.88
N ASP A 4 12.61 0.89 -23.62
CA ASP A 4 13.81 0.61 -24.41
C ASP A 4 15.07 0.47 -23.52
N ALA A 5 15.12 1.20 -22.41
CA ALA A 5 16.24 1.17 -21.45
C ALA A 5 15.77 1.42 -20.01
N VAL A 6 16.53 0.87 -19.04
CA VAL A 6 16.33 1.09 -17.60
C VAL A 6 17.69 1.42 -16.98
N VAL A 7 17.79 2.58 -16.33
CA VAL A 7 19.01 3.04 -15.66
C VAL A 7 18.76 3.08 -14.14
N PRO A 8 19.26 2.11 -13.37
CA PRO A 8 19.01 2.05 -11.94
C PRO A 8 19.94 3.01 -11.17
N TYR A 9 19.36 3.75 -10.23
CA TYR A 9 20.07 4.45 -9.18
C TYR A 9 19.78 3.75 -7.86
N VAL A 10 20.83 3.42 -7.10
CA VAL A 10 20.73 2.74 -5.81
C VAL A 10 21.13 3.69 -4.69
N ASP A 11 20.65 3.42 -3.48
CA ASP A 11 20.92 4.21 -2.27
C ASP A 11 20.57 5.70 -2.39
N VAL A 12 19.61 6.03 -3.27
CA VAL A 12 19.09 7.39 -3.45
C VAL A 12 18.43 7.85 -2.16
N SER A 13 18.89 8.97 -1.61
CA SER A 13 18.27 9.64 -0.48
C SER A 13 17.16 10.60 -0.95
N LEU A 14 16.28 10.99 -0.02
CA LEU A 14 15.20 11.95 -0.31
C LEU A 14 15.75 13.29 -0.86
N GLY A 15 16.92 13.73 -0.39
CA GLY A 15 17.54 14.99 -0.81
C GLY A 15 18.03 15.00 -2.25
N GLU A 16 18.30 13.83 -2.84
CA GLU A 16 18.83 13.70 -4.19
C GLU A 16 17.73 13.66 -5.26
N VAL A 17 16.49 13.35 -4.88
CA VAL A 17 15.36 13.17 -5.82
C VAL A 17 15.14 14.40 -6.70
N THR A 18 15.25 15.61 -6.13
CA THR A 18 15.02 16.85 -6.89
C THR A 18 16.02 17.00 -8.03
N GLY A 19 17.31 16.77 -7.77
CA GLY A 19 18.36 16.86 -8.78
C GLY A 19 18.15 15.82 -9.89
N LEU A 20 17.91 14.56 -9.51
CA LEU A 20 17.67 13.48 -10.47
C LEU A 20 16.46 13.75 -11.38
N VAL A 21 15.38 14.32 -10.83
CA VAL A 21 14.19 14.68 -11.61
C VAL A 21 14.50 15.84 -12.55
N GLN A 22 15.20 16.88 -12.08
CA GLN A 22 15.57 18.04 -12.89
C GLN A 22 16.49 17.66 -14.05
N ASP A 23 17.47 16.79 -13.81
CA ASP A 23 18.33 16.24 -14.86
C ASP A 23 17.50 15.50 -15.92
N ALA A 24 16.50 14.72 -15.51
CA ALA A 24 15.61 14.02 -16.43
C ALA A 24 14.74 14.98 -17.26
N ILE A 25 14.05 15.95 -16.62
CA ILE A 25 13.09 16.82 -17.34
C ILE A 25 13.77 17.83 -18.28
N PHE A 26 15.03 18.21 -18.03
CA PHE A 26 15.78 19.14 -18.89
C PHE A 26 16.63 18.43 -19.96
N SER A 27 16.70 17.10 -19.95
CA SER A 27 17.46 16.32 -20.94
C SER A 27 16.76 16.19 -22.30
N ARG A 28 15.47 16.54 -22.39
CA ARG A 28 14.62 16.44 -23.59
C ARG A 28 13.74 17.67 -23.75
N PRO A 29 13.30 17.99 -24.99
CA PRO A 29 12.27 18.98 -25.19
C PRO A 29 10.95 18.56 -24.50
N PRO A 30 10.09 19.51 -24.09
CA PRO A 30 8.89 19.21 -23.28
C PRO A 30 7.93 18.17 -23.88
N ASP A 31 7.79 18.14 -25.20
CA ASP A 31 6.93 17.21 -25.94
C ASP A 31 7.43 15.76 -25.91
N ALA A 32 8.73 15.55 -25.69
CA ALA A 32 9.35 14.23 -25.53
C ALA A 32 9.44 13.77 -24.06
N GLY A 33 8.84 14.50 -23.11
CA GLY A 33 8.83 14.13 -21.69
C GLY A 33 8.09 12.81 -21.39
N VAL A 34 7.11 12.45 -22.22
CA VAL A 34 6.36 11.18 -22.10
C VAL A 34 7.21 9.94 -22.38
N ASP A 35 8.33 10.11 -23.07
CA ASP A 35 9.27 9.03 -23.40
C ASP A 35 10.28 8.77 -22.27
N THR A 36 10.17 9.48 -21.15
CA THR A 36 10.98 9.28 -19.94
C THR A 36 10.08 9.06 -18.73
N GLY A 37 10.42 8.07 -17.91
CA GLY A 37 9.70 7.73 -16.70
C GLY A 37 10.62 7.55 -15.51
N ILE A 38 10.17 7.98 -14.33
CA ILE A 38 10.86 7.78 -13.06
C ILE A 38 10.09 6.72 -12.27
N PHE A 39 10.80 5.67 -11.86
CA PHE A 39 10.25 4.62 -11.00
C PHE A 39 10.92 4.62 -9.63
N ILE A 40 10.14 4.88 -8.59
CA ILE A 40 10.59 4.92 -7.20
C ILE A 40 10.31 3.55 -6.55
N ALA A 41 11.37 2.77 -6.42
CA ALA A 41 11.37 1.47 -5.75
C ALA A 41 11.70 1.62 -4.25
N GLY A 42 12.10 0.52 -3.60
CA GLY A 42 12.53 0.50 -2.20
C GLY A 42 11.72 -0.47 -1.34
N LYS A 43 11.89 -0.40 -0.01
CA LYS A 43 11.16 -1.24 0.97
C LYS A 43 10.35 -0.43 1.98
N ASP A 44 10.48 0.89 1.94
CA ASP A 44 9.80 1.81 2.86
C ASP A 44 8.75 2.58 2.06
N ALA A 45 7.46 2.30 2.31
CA ALA A 45 6.37 3.03 1.64
C ALA A 45 6.36 4.50 2.00
N SER A 46 6.74 4.84 3.22
CA SER A 46 6.67 6.19 3.71
C SER A 46 7.73 7.05 3.06
N LEU A 47 8.97 6.57 3.03
CA LEU A 47 10.02 7.22 2.27
C LEU A 47 9.68 7.31 0.77
N ALA A 48 9.14 6.23 0.18
CA ALA A 48 8.81 6.22 -1.25
C ALA A 48 7.71 7.24 -1.61
N LEU A 49 6.70 7.45 -0.75
CA LEU A 49 5.69 8.50 -0.90
C LEU A 49 6.30 9.90 -0.77
N ASP A 50 7.22 10.10 0.18
CA ASP A 50 7.90 11.40 0.34
C ASP A 50 8.77 11.71 -0.89
N MET A 51 9.47 10.69 -1.43
CA MET A 51 10.23 10.81 -2.67
C MET A 51 9.32 11.08 -3.87
N PHE A 52 8.14 10.44 -3.95
CA PHE A 52 7.17 10.70 -5.00
C PHE A 52 6.67 12.15 -4.97
N ASP A 53 6.37 12.67 -3.78
CA ASP A 53 5.98 14.07 -3.61
C ASP A 53 7.11 15.04 -3.94
N ALA A 54 8.35 14.72 -3.56
CA ALA A 54 9.54 15.50 -3.95
C ALA A 54 9.72 15.51 -5.48
N ALA A 55 9.58 14.36 -6.14
CA ALA A 55 9.67 14.26 -7.59
C ALA A 55 8.61 15.10 -8.29
N ARG A 56 7.36 15.06 -7.82
CA ARG A 56 6.28 15.89 -8.36
C ARG A 56 6.55 17.38 -8.20
N LYS A 57 7.09 17.80 -7.05
CA LYS A 57 7.43 19.22 -6.78
C LYS A 57 8.64 19.70 -7.58
N ALA A 58 9.52 18.80 -8.00
CA ALA A 58 10.71 19.13 -8.79
C ALA A 58 10.41 19.41 -10.27
N MET A 59 9.20 19.08 -10.76
CA MET A 59 8.76 19.34 -12.13
C MET A 59 8.59 20.85 -12.39
N VAL A 60 8.96 21.33 -13.58
CA VAL A 60 8.87 22.75 -13.97
C VAL A 60 8.11 22.87 -15.29
N PRO A 61 6.80 23.15 -15.30
CA PRO A 61 6.02 23.24 -16.54
C PRO A 61 6.66 24.20 -17.57
N PRO A 62 6.74 23.80 -18.85
CA PRO A 62 6.18 22.57 -19.45
C PRO A 62 7.05 21.31 -19.32
N PHE A 63 8.21 21.36 -18.69
CA PHE A 63 9.14 20.23 -18.54
C PHE A 63 8.68 19.26 -17.43
N GLN A 64 8.13 18.11 -17.84
CA GLN A 64 7.57 17.10 -16.94
C GLN A 64 7.83 15.69 -17.49
N VAL A 65 7.89 14.71 -16.59
CA VAL A 65 7.98 13.28 -16.92
C VAL A 65 6.96 12.49 -16.09
N SER A 66 6.66 11.26 -16.51
CA SER A 66 5.83 10.35 -15.71
C SER A 66 6.61 9.86 -14.49
N VAL A 67 6.00 9.86 -13.32
CA VAL A 67 6.58 9.28 -12.10
C VAL A 67 5.63 8.24 -11.49
N PHE A 68 6.18 7.11 -11.10
CA PHE A 68 5.46 6.02 -10.47
C PHE A 68 6.25 5.48 -9.28
N SER A 69 5.58 5.11 -8.20
CA SER A 69 6.20 4.51 -7.01
C SER A 69 5.56 3.17 -6.73
N ASP A 70 6.39 2.15 -6.45
CA ASP A 70 5.91 0.83 -6.05
C ASP A 70 6.95 0.10 -5.20
N PRO A 71 7.16 0.53 -3.94
CA PRO A 71 8.16 -0.05 -3.06
C PRO A 71 7.83 -1.52 -2.78
N ALA A 72 8.76 -2.40 -3.15
CA ALA A 72 8.63 -3.85 -3.05
C ALA A 72 7.34 -4.43 -3.70
N GLY A 73 6.78 -3.77 -4.71
CA GLY A 73 5.54 -4.21 -5.36
C GLY A 73 4.28 -3.97 -4.51
N SER A 74 4.36 -3.16 -3.46
CA SER A 74 3.30 -3.05 -2.46
C SER A 74 2.07 -2.30 -2.95
N PHE A 75 2.20 -1.26 -3.76
CA PHE A 75 1.09 -0.44 -4.22
C PHE A 75 0.28 -1.21 -5.27
N THR A 76 0.98 -1.85 -6.21
CA THR A 76 0.34 -2.68 -7.24
C THR A 76 -0.34 -3.91 -6.62
N THR A 77 0.31 -4.57 -5.65
CA THR A 77 -0.28 -5.72 -4.94
C THR A 77 -1.50 -5.31 -4.12
N ALA A 78 -1.42 -4.19 -3.39
CA ALA A 78 -2.54 -3.68 -2.60
C ALA A 78 -3.73 -3.29 -3.48
N ALA A 79 -3.48 -2.56 -4.58
CA ALA A 79 -4.52 -2.20 -5.53
C ALA A 79 -5.21 -3.43 -6.15
N ALA A 80 -4.43 -4.42 -6.58
CA ALA A 80 -4.97 -5.67 -7.11
C ALA A 80 -5.77 -6.43 -6.05
N MET A 81 -5.31 -6.45 -4.80
CA MET A 81 -5.99 -7.11 -3.69
C MET A 81 -7.35 -6.46 -3.41
N VAL A 82 -7.40 -5.14 -3.26
CA VAL A 82 -8.64 -4.40 -3.00
C VAL A 82 -9.63 -4.54 -4.17
N ALA A 83 -9.17 -4.42 -5.42
CA ALA A 83 -10.01 -4.61 -6.60
C ALA A 83 -10.58 -6.04 -6.71
N LYS A 84 -9.82 -7.05 -6.30
CA LYS A 84 -10.32 -8.45 -6.25
C LYS A 84 -11.38 -8.64 -5.18
N VAL A 85 -11.23 -7.99 -4.03
CA VAL A 85 -12.24 -8.01 -2.96
C VAL A 85 -13.52 -7.34 -3.45
N GLU A 86 -13.42 -6.13 -3.98
CA GLU A 86 -14.57 -5.38 -4.52
C GLU A 86 -15.32 -6.19 -5.57
N LYS A 87 -14.60 -6.75 -6.56
CA LYS A 87 -15.20 -7.61 -7.59
C LYS A 87 -15.85 -8.87 -7.02
N ALA A 88 -15.31 -9.43 -5.93
CA ALA A 88 -15.91 -10.58 -5.28
C ALA A 88 -17.18 -10.19 -4.50
N LEU A 89 -17.18 -9.04 -3.84
CA LEU A 89 -18.33 -8.49 -3.14
C LEU A 89 -19.48 -8.17 -4.10
N GLU A 90 -19.17 -7.50 -5.22
CA GLU A 90 -20.14 -7.16 -6.26
C GLU A 90 -20.80 -8.43 -6.81
N LYS A 91 -19.99 -9.42 -7.20
CA LYS A 91 -20.49 -10.65 -7.85
C LYS A 91 -21.27 -11.59 -6.95
N LYS A 92 -20.93 -11.65 -5.66
CA LYS A 92 -21.50 -12.65 -4.74
C LYS A 92 -22.56 -12.07 -3.81
N PHE A 93 -22.52 -10.76 -3.57
CA PHE A 93 -23.31 -10.11 -2.54
C PHE A 93 -23.94 -8.78 -3.01
N GLU A 94 -23.76 -8.39 -4.28
CA GLU A 94 -24.36 -7.19 -4.89
C GLU A 94 -24.06 -5.90 -4.10
N ARG A 95 -22.85 -5.82 -3.53
CA ARG A 95 -22.37 -4.66 -2.75
C ARG A 95 -20.91 -4.34 -3.02
N GLY A 96 -20.52 -3.09 -2.73
CA GLY A 96 -19.14 -2.63 -2.76
C GLY A 96 -18.41 -2.77 -1.42
N LEU A 97 -17.28 -2.06 -1.29
CA LEU A 97 -16.43 -2.08 -0.09
C LEU A 97 -16.99 -1.29 1.09
N LYS A 98 -17.86 -0.30 0.83
CA LYS A 98 -18.46 0.55 1.87
C LYS A 98 -19.07 -0.29 3.01
N ASP A 99 -18.73 0.08 4.24
CA ASP A 99 -19.13 -0.58 5.49
C ASP A 99 -18.66 -2.04 5.66
N THR A 100 -17.87 -2.57 4.73
CA THR A 100 -17.33 -3.94 4.83
C THR A 100 -16.33 -4.07 5.95
N ARG A 101 -16.51 -5.05 6.84
CA ARG A 101 -15.56 -5.35 7.91
C ARG A 101 -14.39 -6.16 7.37
N ILE A 102 -13.21 -5.54 7.31
CA ILE A 102 -12.00 -6.13 6.73
C ILE A 102 -10.91 -6.25 7.80
N ALA A 103 -10.48 -7.48 8.10
CA ALA A 103 -9.29 -7.72 8.92
C ALA A 103 -8.05 -7.91 8.05
N VAL A 104 -7.01 -7.11 8.29
CA VAL A 104 -5.73 -7.17 7.58
C VAL A 104 -4.66 -7.76 8.49
N PHE A 105 -4.30 -9.02 8.25
CA PHE A 105 -3.21 -9.71 8.93
C PHE A 105 -1.87 -9.40 8.26
N GLY A 106 -0.85 -9.09 9.05
CA GLY A 106 0.44 -8.64 8.49
C GLY A 106 0.42 -7.18 8.05
N ALA A 107 -0.43 -6.37 8.67
CA ALA A 107 -0.56 -4.92 8.41
C ALA A 107 0.74 -4.12 8.61
N THR A 108 1.71 -4.66 9.35
CA THR A 108 3.03 -4.03 9.53
C THR A 108 3.92 -4.10 8.28
N GLY A 109 3.57 -4.95 7.32
CA GLY A 109 4.23 -4.99 6.02
C GLY A 109 3.65 -3.93 5.09
N VAL A 110 4.47 -3.49 4.13
CA VAL A 110 4.12 -2.43 3.17
C VAL A 110 2.83 -2.72 2.39
N VAL A 111 2.63 -3.98 1.98
CA VAL A 111 1.39 -4.42 1.31
C VAL A 111 0.18 -4.26 2.24
N GLY A 112 0.28 -4.71 3.49
CA GLY A 112 -0.82 -4.63 4.46
C GLY A 112 -1.20 -3.18 4.79
N PHE A 113 -0.19 -2.32 4.95
CA PHE A 113 -0.37 -0.87 5.10
C PHE A 113 -1.16 -0.27 3.93
N CYS A 114 -0.69 -0.48 2.69
CA CYS A 114 -1.31 0.09 1.50
C CYS A 114 -2.72 -0.45 1.28
N THR A 115 -2.93 -1.75 1.48
CA THR A 115 -4.24 -2.40 1.40
C THR A 115 -5.22 -1.78 2.39
N ALA A 116 -4.79 -1.55 3.63
CA ALA A 116 -5.62 -0.93 4.65
C ALA A 116 -6.02 0.50 4.28
N VAL A 117 -5.08 1.31 3.79
CA VAL A 117 -5.34 2.68 3.32
C VAL A 117 -6.34 2.68 2.18
N LEU A 118 -6.11 1.86 1.14
CA LEU A 118 -6.99 1.79 -0.02
C LEU A 118 -8.40 1.31 0.35
N ALA A 119 -8.51 0.21 1.10
CA ALA A 119 -9.81 -0.32 1.52
C ALA A 119 -10.60 0.69 2.38
N ALA A 120 -9.93 1.37 3.31
CA ALA A 120 -10.57 2.36 4.17
C ALA A 120 -10.98 3.64 3.40
N ARG A 121 -10.23 4.05 2.36
CA ARG A 121 -10.66 5.13 1.44
C ARG A 121 -11.95 4.80 0.70
N GLU A 122 -12.13 3.53 0.33
CA GLU A 122 -13.35 3.02 -0.28
C GLU A 122 -14.49 2.78 0.73
N GLY A 123 -14.31 3.23 1.98
CA GLY A 123 -15.34 3.20 3.02
C GLY A 123 -15.47 1.89 3.78
N ALA A 124 -14.52 0.96 3.64
CA ALA A 124 -14.48 -0.25 4.46
C ALA A 124 -14.10 0.07 5.92
N ARG A 125 -14.60 -0.76 6.86
CA ARG A 125 -14.19 -0.75 8.27
C ARG A 125 -13.01 -1.69 8.45
N VAL A 126 -11.81 -1.11 8.48
CA VAL A 126 -10.56 -1.88 8.46
C VAL A 126 -10.00 -2.05 9.87
N THR A 127 -9.66 -3.29 10.23
CA THR A 127 -8.91 -3.62 11.44
C THR A 127 -7.53 -4.18 11.08
N LEU A 128 -6.47 -3.51 11.56
CA LEU A 128 -5.09 -3.94 11.44
C LEU A 128 -4.77 -4.97 12.52
N VAL A 129 -4.31 -6.16 12.13
CA VAL A 129 -4.06 -7.26 13.07
C VAL A 129 -2.56 -7.48 13.27
N GLY A 130 -2.11 -7.25 14.50
CA GLY A 130 -0.72 -7.46 14.92
C GLY A 130 -0.49 -8.90 15.40
N HIS A 131 0.47 -9.60 14.80
CA HIS A 131 0.78 -11.00 15.16
C HIS A 131 1.59 -11.13 16.46
N ASP A 132 2.15 -10.03 16.96
CA ASP A 132 3.03 -9.92 18.12
C ASP A 132 2.47 -8.94 19.16
N GLY A 133 1.14 -8.74 19.15
CA GLY A 133 0.45 -7.79 20.01
C GLY A 133 -0.06 -6.56 19.25
N ILE A 134 -0.64 -5.61 19.99
CA ILE A 134 -1.34 -4.46 19.41
C ILE A 134 -0.42 -3.25 19.10
N GLY A 135 0.70 -3.11 19.80
CA GLY A 135 1.46 -1.84 19.82
C GLY A 135 1.95 -1.37 18.43
N ARG A 136 2.51 -2.27 17.60
CA ARG A 136 2.99 -1.88 16.26
C ARG A 136 1.85 -1.49 15.33
N VAL A 137 0.70 -2.16 15.41
CA VAL A 137 -0.45 -1.86 14.55
C VAL A 137 -1.20 -0.60 15.00
N GLU A 138 -1.15 -0.23 16.28
CA GLU A 138 -1.63 1.08 16.76
C GLU A 138 -0.80 2.23 16.20
N GLN A 139 0.53 2.11 16.20
CA GLN A 139 1.41 3.11 15.61
C GLN A 139 1.12 3.31 14.13
N ILE A 140 0.89 2.22 13.39
CA ILE A 140 0.52 2.27 11.97
C ILE A 140 -0.86 2.90 11.77
N ALA A 141 -1.85 2.56 12.61
CA ALA A 141 -3.16 3.19 12.55
C ALA A 141 -3.08 4.71 12.76
N ALA A 142 -2.22 5.16 13.69
CA ALA A 142 -1.95 6.57 13.92
C ALA A 142 -1.26 7.24 12.72
N GLU A 143 -0.29 6.56 12.10
CA GLU A 143 0.38 7.05 10.88
C GLU A 143 -0.62 7.20 9.72
N ILE A 144 -1.46 6.19 9.47
CA ILE A 144 -2.51 6.23 8.45
C ILE A 144 -3.45 7.42 8.69
N LYS A 145 -3.87 7.63 9.94
CA LYS A 145 -4.71 8.77 10.31
C LYS A 145 -4.01 10.10 10.06
N SER A 146 -2.77 10.24 10.50
CA SER A 146 -2.01 11.48 10.34
C SER A 146 -1.76 11.83 8.87
N ARG A 147 -1.49 10.84 8.03
CA ARG A 147 -1.02 11.06 6.66
C ARG A 147 -2.13 11.12 5.63
N PHE A 148 -3.20 10.35 5.85
CA PHE A 148 -4.29 10.23 4.88
C PHE A 148 -5.64 10.72 5.41
N ASN A 149 -5.73 11.13 6.69
CA ASN A 149 -6.96 11.53 7.35
C ASN A 149 -8.04 10.42 7.32
N ILE A 150 -7.61 9.18 7.56
CA ILE A 150 -8.46 7.98 7.54
C ILE A 150 -8.36 7.27 8.89
N ALA A 151 -9.49 6.82 9.42
CA ALA A 151 -9.52 6.02 10.63
C ALA A 151 -9.50 4.52 10.28
N VAL A 152 -8.61 3.78 10.94
CA VAL A 152 -8.57 2.31 10.93
C VAL A 152 -8.40 1.83 12.37
N ASP A 153 -8.95 0.66 12.67
CA ASP A 153 -8.85 0.05 14.00
C ASP A 153 -7.58 -0.80 14.10
N ALA A 154 -7.13 -1.07 15.33
CA ALA A 154 -6.01 -1.96 15.63
C ALA A 154 -6.48 -3.09 16.56
N ALA A 155 -5.97 -4.30 16.33
CA ALA A 155 -6.29 -5.45 17.17
C ALA A 155 -5.10 -6.40 17.36
N ASP A 156 -5.12 -7.08 18.51
CA ASP A 156 -4.14 -8.10 18.87
C ASP A 156 -4.53 -9.46 18.29
N GLY A 157 -3.70 -10.00 17.38
CA GLY A 157 -3.84 -11.33 16.78
C GLY A 157 -2.74 -12.31 17.18
N SER A 158 -2.09 -12.11 18.34
CA SER A 158 -0.93 -12.91 18.78
C SER A 158 -1.24 -14.34 19.23
N SER A 159 -2.52 -14.71 19.37
CA SER A 159 -2.94 -16.06 19.74
C SER A 159 -4.07 -16.57 18.86
N ASP A 160 -4.18 -17.89 18.73
CA ASP A 160 -5.22 -18.50 17.89
C ASP A 160 -6.64 -18.12 18.35
N ALA A 161 -6.89 -18.03 19.66
CA ALA A 161 -8.18 -17.60 20.19
C ALA A 161 -8.54 -16.16 19.79
N ARG A 162 -7.54 -15.25 19.80
CA ARG A 162 -7.74 -13.86 19.34
C ARG A 162 -7.98 -13.79 17.84
N LYS A 163 -7.21 -14.54 17.05
CA LYS A 163 -7.40 -14.63 15.60
C LYS A 163 -8.77 -15.19 15.26
N THR A 164 -9.28 -16.21 15.97
CA THR A 164 -10.64 -16.74 15.76
C THR A 164 -11.69 -15.66 15.96
N LYS A 165 -11.64 -14.90 17.06
CA LYS A 165 -12.59 -13.80 17.31
C LYS A 165 -12.56 -12.74 16.21
N LEU A 166 -11.36 -12.41 15.71
CA LEU A 166 -11.20 -11.44 14.62
C LEU A 166 -11.76 -11.96 13.29
N VAL A 167 -11.56 -13.25 13.01
CA VAL A 167 -12.14 -13.92 11.83
C VAL A 167 -13.66 -13.90 11.88
N GLU A 168 -14.26 -14.28 13.01
CA GLU A 168 -15.73 -14.27 13.22
C GLU A 168 -16.33 -12.86 13.09
N ALA A 169 -15.60 -11.83 13.51
CA ALA A 169 -16.05 -10.44 13.41
C ALA A 169 -15.92 -9.84 12.00
N SER A 170 -15.23 -10.50 11.08
CA SER A 170 -14.86 -9.95 9.76
C SER A 170 -15.69 -10.55 8.62
N GLU A 171 -15.98 -9.74 7.61
CA GLU A 171 -16.59 -10.21 6.35
C GLU A 171 -15.51 -10.59 5.33
N VAL A 172 -14.36 -9.90 5.38
CA VAL A 172 -13.20 -10.15 4.51
C VAL A 172 -11.94 -10.23 5.35
N ILE A 173 -11.08 -11.19 5.02
CA ILE A 173 -9.77 -11.38 5.64
C ILE A 173 -8.70 -11.25 4.56
N LEU A 174 -7.73 -10.37 4.80
CA LEU A 174 -6.58 -10.16 3.92
C LEU A 174 -5.31 -10.60 4.62
N ALA A 175 -4.62 -11.57 4.03
CA ALA A 175 -3.40 -12.15 4.55
C ALA A 175 -2.18 -11.53 3.85
N CYS A 176 -1.58 -10.52 4.49
CA CYS A 176 -0.44 -9.75 3.98
C CYS A 176 0.87 -10.08 4.71
N ALA A 177 0.95 -11.23 5.38
CA ALA A 177 2.17 -11.66 6.06
C ALA A 177 3.27 -12.09 5.08
N LYS A 178 4.50 -12.18 5.59
CA LYS A 178 5.67 -12.65 4.83
C LYS A 178 5.43 -14.05 4.25
N ALA A 179 6.12 -14.34 3.14
CA ALA A 179 6.08 -15.65 2.50
C ALA A 179 6.35 -16.79 3.49
N GLY A 180 5.58 -17.88 3.37
CA GLY A 180 5.70 -19.07 4.21
C GLY A 180 5.03 -18.98 5.58
N VAL A 181 4.39 -17.87 5.94
CA VAL A 181 3.67 -17.74 7.22
C VAL A 181 2.17 -17.98 7.03
N GLN A 182 1.64 -18.96 7.78
CA GLN A 182 0.21 -19.15 7.92
C GLN A 182 -0.36 -18.19 8.97
N VAL A 183 -1.17 -17.22 8.54
CA VAL A 183 -1.83 -16.28 9.46
C VAL A 183 -3.14 -16.82 10.02
N VAL A 184 -3.94 -17.46 9.17
CA VAL A 184 -5.26 -18.00 9.50
C VAL A 184 -5.32 -19.47 9.07
N SER A 185 -5.79 -20.33 9.97
CA SER A 185 -5.96 -21.75 9.73
C SER A 185 -7.34 -22.08 9.15
N LYS A 186 -7.46 -23.24 8.51
CA LYS A 186 -8.76 -23.73 8.03
C LYS A 186 -9.77 -23.92 9.18
N ALA A 187 -9.30 -24.24 10.38
CA ALA A 187 -10.17 -24.38 11.55
C ALA A 187 -10.77 -23.02 11.96
N GLN A 188 -9.97 -21.96 11.88
CA GLN A 188 -10.41 -20.59 12.16
C GLN A 188 -11.45 -20.08 11.15
N LEU A 189 -11.40 -20.50 9.88
CA LEU A 189 -12.35 -20.10 8.84
C LEU A 189 -13.72 -20.81 8.89
N LYS A 190 -13.87 -21.83 9.74
CA LYS A 190 -15.10 -22.63 9.85
C LYS A 190 -16.04 -22.18 10.97
N GLY A 191 -15.63 -21.18 11.75
CA GLY A 191 -16.43 -20.56 12.79
C GLY A 191 -17.60 -19.78 12.23
#